data_AF-A0A0N7M2L2-F1
#
_entry.id   AF-A0A0N7M2L2-F1
#
_cell.length_a   1.000
_cell.length_b   1.000
_cell.length_c   1.000
_cell.angle_alpha   90.00
_cell.angle_beta   90.00
_cell.angle_gamma   90.00
#
_symmetry.space_group_name_H-M   'P 1'
#
loop_
_entity.id
_entity.type
_entity.pdbx_description
1 polymer ?
#
loop_
_entity_poly.entity_id
_entity_poly.type
_entity_poly.pdbx_seq_one_letter_code
_entity_poly.pdbx_strand_id
1 'polypeptide(L)'
;MQAFEYKVVPAPHKGIKAKGVKTPEARFANSVETTLNEMAAEGWEYLRAELLPSDERSGLTGSTTHWRNVLVFRRAIPAQAAGSAPVTATTPAVTPSTAPPVATPPVTSQAASTPPVQRAPVTATAGDPEAPADAKPVPGAGAAKMQADDGVEELSPVSGMTAALKARAKLNTPSED
;
A
#
# COMPACT_ATOMS: atom_id res chain seq x y z
N MET A 1 -37.94 9.78 0.54
CA MET A 1 -36.59 9.20 0.62
C MET A 1 -35.72 9.92 -0.40
N GLN A 2 -34.48 10.26 -0.05
CA GLN A 2 -33.55 10.88 -0.98
C GLN A 2 -32.88 9.81 -1.85
N ALA A 3 -32.90 10.01 -3.17
CA ALA A 3 -32.20 9.15 -4.11
C ALA A 3 -30.75 9.64 -4.29
N PHE A 4 -29.81 8.71 -4.45
CA PHE A 4 -28.40 8.99 -4.65
C PHE A 4 -27.88 8.25 -5.89
N GLU A 5 -27.04 8.93 -6.63
CA GLU A 5 -26.16 8.36 -7.64
C GLU A 5 -24.84 7.98 -6.97
N TYR A 6 -24.25 6.85 -7.34
CA TYR A 6 -22.97 6.39 -6.79
C TYR A 6 -21.92 6.29 -7.88
N LYS A 7 -20.68 6.63 -7.55
CA LYS A 7 -19.51 6.47 -8.43
C LYS A 7 -18.40 5.79 -7.65
N VAL A 8 -17.77 4.79 -8.27
CA VAL A 8 -16.64 4.06 -7.70
C VAL A 8 -15.46 4.23 -8.63
N VAL A 9 -14.33 4.67 -8.09
CA VAL A 9 -13.09 4.85 -8.84
C VAL A 9 -11.96 4.07 -8.19
N PRO A 10 -10.98 3.55 -8.96
CA PRO A 10 -9.80 2.94 -8.37
C PRO A 10 -9.05 3.94 -7.47
N ALA A 11 -8.64 3.50 -6.29
CA ALA A 11 -7.84 4.36 -5.42
C ALA A 11 -6.44 4.58 -6.04
N PRO A 12 -5.90 5.81 -5.97
CA PRO A 12 -4.52 6.05 -6.34
C PRO A 12 -3.57 5.14 -5.57
N HIS A 13 -2.69 4.44 -6.27
CA HIS A 13 -1.69 3.54 -5.67
C HIS A 13 -0.25 4.07 -5.83
N LYS A 14 -0.08 5.18 -6.56
CA LYS A 14 1.20 5.86 -6.75
C LYS A 14 1.07 7.30 -6.30
N GLY A 15 2.14 7.80 -5.69
CA GLY A 15 2.23 9.20 -5.32
C GLY A 15 2.55 10.10 -6.52
N ILE A 16 1.97 11.29 -6.53
CA ILE A 16 2.19 12.30 -7.57
C ILE A 16 3.11 13.38 -7.02
N LYS A 17 4.15 13.74 -7.79
CA LYS A 17 5.05 14.84 -7.45
C LYS A 17 4.32 16.18 -7.64
N ALA A 18 4.47 17.08 -6.67
CA ALA A 18 4.00 18.46 -6.77
C ALA A 18 5.02 19.41 -6.13
N LYS A 19 4.85 20.72 -6.37
CA LYS A 19 5.71 21.76 -5.79
C LYS A 19 5.63 21.70 -4.26
N GLY A 20 6.77 21.56 -3.60
CA GLY A 20 6.85 21.42 -2.14
C GLY A 20 6.66 19.99 -1.60
N VAL A 21 6.20 19.05 -2.42
CA VAL A 21 5.96 17.65 -2.01
C VAL A 21 7.20 16.79 -2.28
N LYS A 22 8.04 16.64 -1.25
CA LYS A 22 9.36 16.00 -1.39
C LYS A 22 9.36 14.51 -1.01
N THR A 23 8.62 14.11 0.03
CA THR A 23 8.65 12.75 0.58
C THR A 23 7.72 11.78 -0.17
N PRO A 24 8.00 10.47 -0.19
CA PRO A 24 7.11 9.48 -0.80
C PRO A 24 5.70 9.48 -0.22
N GLU A 25 5.59 9.58 1.11
CA GLU A 25 4.30 9.66 1.82
C GLU A 25 3.50 10.89 1.38
N ALA A 26 4.12 12.07 1.34
CA ALA A 26 3.44 13.29 0.92
C ALA A 26 3.00 13.22 -0.55
N ARG A 27 3.75 12.53 -1.42
CA ARG A 27 3.33 12.30 -2.81
C ARG A 27 2.09 11.42 -2.89
N PHE A 28 2.03 10.38 -2.05
CA PHE A 28 0.87 9.50 -1.97
C PHE A 28 -0.36 10.25 -1.43
N ALA A 29 -0.20 11.01 -0.34
CA ALA A 29 -1.27 11.86 0.17
C ALA A 29 -1.77 12.84 -0.89
N ASN A 30 -0.85 13.50 -1.61
CA ASN A 30 -1.18 14.42 -2.69
C ASN A 30 -1.97 13.75 -3.84
N SER A 31 -1.68 12.49 -4.18
CA SER A 31 -2.45 11.81 -5.23
C SER A 31 -3.86 11.46 -4.78
N VAL A 32 -4.04 11.02 -3.53
CA VAL A 32 -5.37 10.79 -2.94
C VAL A 32 -6.15 12.10 -2.85
N GLU A 33 -5.52 13.16 -2.32
CA GLU A 33 -6.11 14.49 -2.19
C GLU A 33 -6.55 15.04 -3.56
N THR A 34 -5.72 14.88 -4.60
CA THR A 34 -6.08 15.31 -5.96
C THR A 34 -7.36 14.64 -6.44
N THR A 35 -7.47 13.31 -6.32
CA THR A 35 -8.67 12.57 -6.72
C THR A 35 -9.91 12.97 -5.91
N LEU A 36 -9.76 13.19 -4.60
CA LEU A 36 -10.86 13.65 -3.76
C LEU A 36 -11.35 15.04 -4.17
N ASN A 37 -10.43 15.97 -4.44
CA ASN A 37 -10.75 17.33 -4.85
C ASN A 37 -11.37 17.38 -6.26
N GLU A 38 -10.89 16.58 -7.19
CA GLU A 38 -11.50 16.43 -8.53
C GLU A 38 -12.95 15.94 -8.42
N MET A 39 -13.20 14.92 -7.58
CA MET A 39 -14.54 14.39 -7.36
C MET A 39 -15.44 15.39 -6.65
N ALA A 40 -14.93 16.10 -5.65
CA ALA A 40 -15.66 17.18 -4.99
C ALA A 40 -16.02 18.31 -5.97
N ALA A 41 -15.12 18.68 -6.88
CA ALA A 41 -15.37 19.70 -7.90
C ALA A 41 -16.47 19.29 -8.91
N GLU A 42 -16.61 17.98 -9.19
CA GLU A 42 -17.70 17.40 -9.98
C GLU A 42 -19.03 17.26 -9.18
N GLY A 43 -19.05 17.63 -7.91
CA GLY A 43 -20.21 17.54 -7.02
C GLY A 43 -20.41 16.16 -6.40
N TRP A 44 -19.38 15.31 -6.35
CA TRP A 44 -19.42 14.03 -5.65
C TRP A 44 -18.96 14.18 -4.19
N GLU A 45 -19.67 13.50 -3.29
CA GLU A 45 -19.34 13.39 -1.87
C GLU A 45 -18.60 12.07 -1.61
N TYR A 46 -17.43 12.15 -0.97
CA TYR A 46 -16.68 10.97 -0.57
C TYR A 46 -17.40 10.21 0.56
N LEU A 47 -17.58 8.90 0.40
CA LEU A 47 -18.14 8.04 1.44
C LEU A 47 -17.07 7.26 2.18
N ARG A 48 -16.29 6.46 1.45
CA ARG A 48 -15.31 5.54 2.05
C ARG A 48 -14.37 4.93 1.00
N ALA A 49 -13.30 4.33 1.49
CA ALA A 49 -12.46 3.43 0.72
C ALA A 49 -12.87 1.96 0.99
N GLU A 50 -12.71 1.11 0.00
CA GLU A 50 -12.99 -0.32 0.07
C GLU A 50 -11.85 -1.13 -0.53
N LEU A 51 -11.67 -2.36 -0.03
CA LEU A 51 -10.72 -3.34 -0.56
C LEU A 51 -11.50 -4.57 -1.03
N LEU A 52 -11.66 -4.71 -2.35
CA LEU A 52 -12.51 -5.73 -2.96
C LEU A 52 -11.70 -6.72 -3.80
N PRO A 53 -12.06 -8.01 -3.82
CA PRO A 53 -11.50 -8.96 -4.77
C PRO A 53 -12.03 -8.68 -6.19
N SER A 54 -11.15 -8.81 -7.18
CA SER A 54 -11.43 -8.65 -8.61
C SER A 54 -10.88 -9.86 -9.35
N ASP A 55 -11.76 -10.72 -9.86
CA ASP A 55 -11.35 -11.89 -10.63
C ASP A 55 -11.04 -11.49 -12.07
N GLU A 56 -9.77 -11.66 -12.46
CA GLU A 56 -9.28 -11.33 -13.79
C GLU A 56 -8.80 -12.62 -14.48
N ARG A 57 -8.94 -12.70 -15.81
CA ARG A 57 -8.47 -13.86 -16.57
C ARG A 57 -6.95 -13.95 -16.51
N SER A 58 -6.41 -15.11 -16.18
CA SER A 58 -4.98 -15.41 -16.20
C SER A 58 -4.67 -16.48 -17.27
N GLY A 59 -3.88 -16.10 -18.27
CA GLY A 59 -3.53 -16.98 -19.39
C GLY A 59 -4.74 -17.44 -20.22
N LEU A 60 -4.65 -18.67 -20.76
CA LEU A 60 -5.63 -19.19 -21.72
C LEU A 60 -6.88 -19.81 -21.08
N THR A 61 -6.81 -20.29 -19.84
CA THR A 61 -7.93 -20.96 -19.15
C THR A 61 -8.06 -20.63 -17.65
N GLY A 62 -7.15 -19.85 -17.07
CA GLY A 62 -7.16 -19.51 -15.64
C GLY A 62 -7.89 -18.22 -15.31
N SER A 63 -8.21 -18.06 -14.02
CA SER A 63 -8.55 -16.79 -13.39
C SER A 63 -7.64 -16.54 -12.19
N THR A 64 -7.43 -15.28 -11.84
CA THR A 64 -6.66 -14.85 -10.68
C THR A 64 -7.41 -13.72 -9.97
N THR A 65 -7.58 -13.87 -8.66
CA THR A 65 -8.22 -12.86 -7.82
C THR A 65 -7.19 -11.79 -7.43
N HIS A 66 -7.47 -10.54 -7.80
CA HIS A 66 -6.70 -9.36 -7.40
C HIS A 66 -7.46 -8.55 -6.36
N TRP A 67 -6.84 -8.29 -5.22
CA TRP A 67 -7.41 -7.37 -4.23
C TRP A 67 -7.14 -5.92 -4.65
N ARG A 68 -8.20 -5.12 -4.84
CA ARG A 68 -8.14 -3.75 -5.35
C ARG A 68 -8.73 -2.77 -4.35
N ASN A 69 -8.01 -1.68 -4.10
CA ASN A 69 -8.52 -0.54 -3.36
C ASN A 69 -9.36 0.35 -4.28
N VAL A 70 -10.56 0.71 -3.85
CA VAL A 70 -11.45 1.65 -4.56
C VAL A 70 -11.95 2.73 -3.62
N LEU A 71 -12.26 3.90 -4.17
CA LEU A 71 -12.90 5.01 -3.47
C LEU A 71 -14.36 5.11 -3.93
N VAL A 72 -15.28 5.15 -2.97
CA VAL A 72 -16.72 5.20 -3.20
C VAL A 72 -17.22 6.62 -2.93
N PHE A 73 -17.97 7.15 -3.89
CA PHE A 73 -18.58 8.46 -3.84
C PHE A 73 -20.09 8.38 -4.06
N ARG A 74 -20.82 9.39 -3.58
CA ARG A 74 -22.24 9.58 -3.86
C ARG A 74 -22.56 11.00 -4.28
N ARG A 75 -23.68 11.21 -4.96
CA ARG A 75 -24.26 12.52 -5.24
C ARG A 75 -25.78 12.42 -5.12
N ALA A 76 -26.41 13.38 -4.46
CA ALA A 76 -27.87 13.41 -4.39
C ALA A 76 -28.48 13.63 -5.78
N ILE A 77 -29.45 12.80 -6.16
CA ILE A 77 -30.26 13.06 -7.36
C ILE A 77 -31.32 14.09 -6.96
N PRO A 78 -31.40 15.24 -7.63
CA PRO A 78 -32.45 16.21 -7.34
C PRO A 78 -33.79 15.52 -7.57
N ALA A 79 -34.62 15.47 -6.52
CA ALA A 79 -36.01 15.10 -6.70
C ALA A 79 -36.59 16.06 -7.73
N GLN A 80 -37.21 15.54 -8.79
CA GLN A 80 -37.93 16.37 -9.75
C GLN A 80 -39.15 16.93 -9.02
N ALA A 81 -38.93 18.01 -8.28
CA ALA A 81 -39.99 18.75 -7.63
C ALA A 81 -40.75 19.46 -8.74
N ALA A 82 -41.97 18.98 -9.00
CA ALA A 82 -42.99 19.84 -9.56
C ALA A 82 -43.07 21.10 -8.68
N GLY A 83 -42.56 22.22 -9.18
CA GLY A 83 -42.75 23.56 -8.65
C GLY A 83 -42.28 23.80 -7.21
N SER A 84 -41.01 24.18 -7.04
CA SER A 84 -40.61 25.10 -5.97
C SER A 84 -39.36 25.85 -6.42
N ALA A 85 -39.52 27.15 -6.65
CA ALA A 85 -38.49 28.04 -7.17
C ALA A 85 -37.27 28.11 -6.22
N PRO A 86 -36.03 28.27 -6.75
CA PRO A 86 -34.85 28.41 -5.92
C PRO A 86 -34.85 29.79 -5.24
N VAL A 87 -34.87 29.82 -3.91
CA VAL A 87 -34.48 31.01 -3.16
C VAL A 87 -32.97 31.14 -3.22
N THR A 88 -32.50 32.16 -3.94
CA THR A 88 -31.11 32.61 -3.95
C THR A 88 -30.73 33.05 -2.54
N ALA A 89 -29.95 32.25 -1.81
CA ALA A 89 -29.32 32.68 -0.57
C ALA A 89 -27.97 33.33 -0.91
N THR A 90 -28.01 34.65 -1.05
CA THR A 90 -26.86 35.53 -1.18
C THR A 90 -26.00 35.48 0.08
N THR A 91 -24.71 35.18 -0.06
CA THR A 91 -23.68 35.35 0.98
C THR A 91 -23.52 36.83 1.34
N PRO A 92 -23.40 37.15 2.63
CA PRO A 92 -22.23 37.89 3.11
C PRO A 92 -21.74 37.30 4.44
N ALA A 93 -20.57 37.55 5.00
CA ALA A 93 -19.30 38.12 4.59
C ALA A 93 -18.36 37.84 5.78
N VAL A 94 -17.08 37.68 5.48
CA VAL A 94 -15.91 37.64 6.36
C VAL A 94 -16.08 38.48 7.65
N THR A 95 -15.81 37.88 8.81
CA THR A 95 -15.36 38.60 10.00
C THR A 95 -13.95 38.12 10.36
N PRO A 96 -12.91 38.96 10.25
CA PRO A 96 -11.61 38.63 10.81
C PRO A 96 -11.69 38.77 12.33
N SER A 97 -11.59 37.65 13.05
CA SER A 97 -11.46 37.66 14.50
C SER A 97 -10.03 38.04 14.89
N THR A 98 -9.93 39.21 15.51
CA THR A 98 -8.75 39.88 16.03
C THR A 98 -7.90 38.97 16.94
N ALA A 99 -6.60 38.90 16.65
CA ALA A 99 -5.57 38.37 17.53
C ALA A 99 -5.27 39.34 18.69
N PRO A 100 -5.15 38.86 19.94
CA PRO A 100 -4.32 39.53 20.94
C PRO A 100 -2.87 39.02 20.84
N PRO A 101 -1.85 39.90 20.74
CA PRO A 101 -0.46 39.54 21.05
C PRO A 101 -0.27 39.55 22.58
N VAL A 102 0.93 39.14 23.05
CA VAL A 102 1.40 39.07 24.45
C VAL A 102 1.18 37.66 25.05
N ALA A 103 2.15 36.89 25.53
CA ALA A 103 3.53 37.17 25.92
C ALA A 103 4.45 35.97 25.61
N THR A 104 5.67 36.27 25.21
CA THR A 104 6.83 35.38 25.28
C THR A 104 7.29 35.26 26.74
N PRO A 105 7.38 34.07 27.33
CA PRO A 105 8.31 33.81 28.41
C PRO A 105 9.63 33.22 27.86
N PRO A 106 10.75 33.49 28.55
CA PRO A 106 12.10 33.32 28.01
C PRO A 106 12.54 31.87 27.88
N VAL A 107 13.35 31.63 26.85
CA VAL A 107 14.21 30.46 26.68
C VAL A 107 15.09 30.27 27.93
N THR A 108 14.87 29.17 28.64
CA THR A 108 15.85 28.66 29.62
C THR A 108 16.63 27.54 28.96
N SER A 109 17.87 27.85 28.60
CA SER A 109 18.89 26.91 28.18
C SER A 109 19.27 26.03 29.38
N GLN A 110 18.90 24.75 29.36
CA GLN A 110 19.51 23.75 30.24
C GLN A 110 20.33 22.79 29.41
N ALA A 111 21.61 22.77 29.77
CA ALA A 111 22.67 22.00 29.17
C ALA A 111 22.48 20.49 29.40
N ALA A 112 22.82 19.75 28.33
CA ALA A 112 23.51 18.47 28.33
C ALA A 112 23.40 17.57 29.57
N SER A 113 22.62 16.50 29.42
CA SER A 113 22.94 15.23 30.08
C SER A 113 22.61 14.08 29.13
N THR A 114 23.63 13.69 28.38
CA THR A 114 23.70 12.50 27.53
C THR A 114 23.66 11.25 28.42
N PRO A 115 22.72 10.31 28.26
CA PRO A 115 22.85 8.97 28.82
C PRO A 115 23.95 8.21 28.05
N PRO A 116 24.77 7.39 28.72
CA PRO A 116 25.91 6.72 28.11
C PRO A 116 25.47 5.77 26.99
N VAL A 117 26.11 5.95 25.83
CA VAL A 117 26.01 5.08 24.66
C VAL A 117 26.49 3.69 25.06
N GLN A 118 25.54 2.77 25.17
CA GLN A 118 25.82 1.35 25.28
C GLN A 118 26.42 0.91 23.95
N ARG A 119 27.71 0.58 23.97
CA ARG A 119 28.50 0.24 22.78
C ARG A 119 28.01 -1.11 22.23
N ALA A 120 27.21 -1.08 21.17
CA ALA A 120 26.89 -2.28 20.40
C ALA A 120 28.19 -2.86 19.79
N PRO A 121 28.34 -4.20 19.72
CA PRO A 121 29.53 -4.80 19.11
C PRO A 121 29.60 -4.43 17.63
N VAL A 122 30.79 -4.02 17.19
CA VAL A 122 31.07 -3.73 15.78
C VAL A 122 30.98 -5.02 14.95
N THR A 123 29.98 -5.08 14.08
CA THR A 123 29.78 -6.17 13.11
C THR A 123 29.98 -5.61 11.70
N ALA A 124 30.82 -6.25 10.89
CA ALA A 124 31.08 -5.85 9.51
C ALA A 124 30.62 -6.94 8.54
N THR A 125 30.18 -6.53 7.35
CA THR A 125 29.83 -7.48 6.29
C THR A 125 31.11 -8.18 5.79
N ALA A 126 31.10 -9.50 5.64
CA ALA A 126 32.24 -10.24 5.13
C ALA A 126 32.68 -9.69 3.74
N GLY A 127 33.89 -9.15 3.65
CA GLY A 127 34.48 -8.60 2.41
C GLY A 127 34.56 -7.07 2.30
N ASP A 128 34.21 -6.32 3.36
CA ASP A 128 34.33 -4.86 3.38
C ASP A 128 35.81 -4.40 3.53
N PRO A 129 36.40 -3.67 2.56
CA PRO A 129 37.81 -3.26 2.63
C PRO A 129 38.11 -2.19 3.68
N GLU A 130 37.09 -1.58 4.30
CA GLU A 130 37.24 -0.53 5.32
C GLU A 130 36.89 -1.01 6.75
N ALA A 131 36.76 -2.32 6.96
CA ALA A 131 36.43 -2.89 8.26
C ALA A 131 37.60 -2.82 9.27
N PRO A 132 37.37 -2.40 10.53
CA PRO A 132 38.39 -2.47 11.58
C PRO A 132 38.74 -3.93 11.92
N ALA A 133 40.02 -4.19 12.22
CA ALA A 133 40.60 -5.53 12.37
C ALA A 133 39.91 -6.43 13.43
N ASP A 134 39.20 -5.83 14.39
CA ASP A 134 38.55 -6.54 15.50
C ASP A 134 37.05 -6.83 15.25
N ALA A 135 36.51 -6.54 14.06
CA ALA A 135 35.10 -6.77 13.74
C ALA A 135 34.82 -8.25 13.46
N LYS A 136 33.77 -8.80 14.08
CA LYS A 136 33.28 -10.14 13.73
C LYS A 136 32.59 -10.09 12.36
N PRO A 137 33.02 -10.89 11.37
CA PRO A 137 32.39 -10.91 10.06
C PRO A 137 31.00 -11.54 10.17
N VAL A 138 29.98 -10.80 9.75
CA VAL A 138 28.61 -11.30 9.64
C VAL A 138 28.26 -11.38 8.15
N PRO A 139 27.67 -12.50 7.67
CA PRO A 139 27.20 -12.59 6.30
C PRO A 139 26.19 -11.47 6.01
N GLY A 140 26.35 -10.79 4.87
CA GLY A 140 25.39 -9.77 4.44
C GLY A 140 24.00 -10.37 4.18
N ALA A 141 22.95 -9.54 4.18
CA ALA A 141 21.57 -10.00 4.07
C ALA A 141 21.28 -10.90 2.84
N GLY A 142 22.01 -10.70 1.74
CA GLY A 142 21.94 -11.59 0.56
C GLY A 142 22.57 -12.96 0.79
N ALA A 143 23.76 -13.01 1.41
CA ALA A 143 24.47 -14.24 1.72
C ALA A 143 23.76 -15.06 2.81
N ALA A 144 23.16 -14.39 3.80
CA ALA A 144 22.35 -15.03 4.82
C ALA A 144 21.10 -15.72 4.23
N LYS A 145 20.49 -15.15 3.18
CA LYS A 145 19.38 -15.81 2.46
C LYS A 145 19.83 -17.00 1.63
N MET A 146 21.01 -16.94 1.01
CA MET A 146 21.54 -18.05 0.21
C MET A 146 21.99 -19.24 1.07
N GLN A 147 22.47 -19.00 2.30
CA GLN A 147 22.83 -20.07 3.25
C GLN A 147 21.62 -20.75 3.89
N ALA A 148 20.45 -20.09 3.92
CA ALA A 148 19.21 -20.67 4.42
C ALA A 148 18.42 -21.42 3.33
N ASP A 149 18.82 -21.26 2.06
CA ASP A 149 18.21 -21.89 0.90
C ASP A 149 19.17 -22.94 0.36
N ASP A 150 19.23 -24.09 1.02
CA ASP A 150 20.01 -25.26 0.57
C ASP A 150 19.52 -25.84 -0.77
N GLY A 151 18.59 -25.17 -1.49
CA GLY A 151 18.41 -25.37 -2.93
C GLY A 151 17.97 -26.77 -3.39
N VAL A 152 17.43 -27.61 -2.50
CA VAL A 152 17.07 -29.01 -2.82
C VAL A 152 15.57 -29.24 -3.09
N GLU A 153 14.70 -28.24 -2.92
CA GLU A 153 13.24 -28.47 -2.90
C GLU A 153 12.51 -28.26 -4.24
N GLU A 154 13.20 -28.14 -5.38
CA GLU A 154 12.53 -27.93 -6.69
C GLU A 154 13.12 -28.79 -7.83
N LEU A 155 13.57 -30.02 -7.52
CA LEU A 155 13.79 -31.03 -8.54
C LEU A 155 13.14 -32.36 -8.13
N SER A 156 11.86 -32.54 -8.43
CA SER A 156 11.39 -33.81 -9.05
C SER A 156 9.89 -33.86 -9.39
N PRO A 157 9.49 -33.44 -10.60
CA PRO A 157 8.32 -34.02 -11.26
C PRO A 157 8.59 -35.45 -11.75
N VAL A 158 9.85 -35.87 -11.86
CA VAL A 158 10.22 -37.13 -12.53
C VAL A 158 10.06 -38.36 -11.63
N SER A 159 10.03 -38.22 -10.30
CA SER A 159 9.82 -39.36 -9.39
C SER A 159 8.37 -39.89 -9.45
N GLY A 160 7.39 -39.00 -9.67
CA GLY A 160 5.98 -39.38 -9.82
C GLY A 160 5.68 -40.13 -11.12
N MET A 161 6.43 -39.86 -12.19
CA MET A 161 6.23 -40.49 -13.50
C MET A 161 6.62 -41.99 -13.49
N THR A 162 7.66 -42.37 -12.73
CA THR A 162 8.11 -43.77 -12.63
C THR A 162 7.13 -44.64 -11.84
N ALA A 163 6.47 -44.07 -10.82
CA ALA A 163 5.44 -44.76 -10.03
C ALA A 163 4.20 -45.07 -10.88
N ALA A 164 3.72 -44.09 -11.66
CA ALA A 164 2.57 -44.27 -12.55
C ALA A 164 2.85 -45.29 -13.66
N LEU A 165 4.06 -45.30 -14.23
CA LEU A 165 4.44 -46.26 -15.27
C LEU A 165 4.58 -47.68 -14.72
N LYS A 166 5.15 -47.85 -13.51
CA LYS A 166 5.26 -49.15 -12.83
C LYS A 166 3.89 -49.70 -12.41
N ALA A 167 2.96 -48.84 -11.99
CA ALA A 167 1.59 -49.26 -11.67
C ALA A 167 0.84 -49.75 -12.92
N ARG A 168 1.01 -49.08 -14.07
CA ARG A 168 0.38 -49.47 -15.33
C ARG A 168 0.96 -50.76 -15.93
N ALA A 169 2.25 -51.01 -15.75
CA ALA A 169 2.89 -52.26 -16.17
C ALA A 169 2.37 -53.49 -15.40
N LYS A 170 2.04 -53.34 -14.10
CA LYS A 170 1.49 -54.42 -13.27
C LYS A 170 0.05 -54.79 -13.62
N LEU A 171 -0.70 -53.90 -14.26
CA LEU A 171 -2.10 -54.14 -14.65
C LEU A 171 -2.21 -54.81 -16.04
N ASN A 172 -1.11 -54.90 -16.79
CA ASN A 172 -1.11 -55.37 -18.18
C ASN A 172 -0.33 -56.69 -18.39
N THR A 173 0.07 -57.38 -17.31
CA THR A 173 0.60 -58.73 -17.39
C THR A 173 -0.55 -59.72 -17.48
N PRO A 174 -0.72 -60.47 -18.58
CA PRO A 174 -1.69 -61.55 -18.62
C PRO A 174 -1.30 -62.63 -17.60
N SER A 175 -2.27 -63.09 -16.82
CA SER A 175 -2.13 -64.29 -16.00
C SER A 175 -1.93 -65.49 -16.93
N GLU A 176 -0.71 -66.01 -17.00
CA GLU A 176 -0.46 -67.35 -17.53
C GLU A 176 -0.86 -68.37 -16.47
N ASP A 177 -2.02 -69.00 -16.67
CA ASP A 177 -2.34 -70.38 -16.32
C ASP A 177 -3.46 -70.88 -17.24
#